data_AF-A0AAN8PIL3-F1
#
_entry.id   AF-A0AAN8PIL3-F1
#
_cell.length_a   1.000
_cell.length_b   1.000
_cell.length_c   1.000
_cell.angle_alpha   90.00
_cell.angle_beta   90.00
_cell.angle_gamma   90.00
#
_symmetry.space_group_name_H-M   'P 1'
#
loop_
_entity.id
_entity.type
_entity.pdbx_description
1 polymer ?
#
loop_
_entity_poly.entity_id
_entity_poly.type
_entity_poly.pdbx_seq_one_letter_code
_entity_poly.pdbx_strand_id
1 'polypeptide(L)'
;MVLTGVEHHVVQGTKVLLQCIVYGARPAAKVTWYNGTEEMREDFVSTNSAVKENHDNRLAIINQLIFLLIKRSDLNEKPDAKRRCSRVRIQPC
;
A
#
# COMPACT_ATOMS: atom_id res chain seq x y z
N MET A 1 4.49 -0.30 -11.06
CA MET A 1 4.13 -0.48 -9.63
C MET A 1 3.29 -1.73 -9.54
N VAL A 2 3.51 -2.57 -8.53
CA VAL A 2 2.78 -3.82 -8.30
C VAL A 2 2.10 -3.73 -6.93
N LEU A 3 0.80 -4.05 -6.86
CA LEU A 3 0.03 -4.12 -5.62
C LEU A 3 -0.42 -5.57 -5.42
N THR A 4 -0.09 -6.17 -4.28
CA THR A 4 -0.42 -7.56 -3.90
C THR A 4 -1.00 -7.62 -2.49
N GLY A 5 -1.69 -8.70 -2.12
CA GLY A 5 -2.06 -8.94 -0.71
C GLY A 5 -3.41 -9.58 -0.44
N VAL A 6 -4.40 -9.47 -1.34
CA VAL A 6 -5.73 -10.07 -1.15
C VAL A 6 -6.07 -10.96 -2.34
N GLU A 7 -5.66 -12.22 -2.29
CA GLU A 7 -5.99 -13.21 -3.34
C GLU A 7 -7.29 -13.98 -3.08
N HIS A 8 -7.82 -13.93 -1.85
CA HIS A 8 -8.96 -14.74 -1.44
C HIS A 8 -10.02 -13.90 -0.71
N HIS A 9 -11.23 -14.47 -0.57
CA HIS A 9 -12.30 -13.88 0.23
C HIS A 9 -11.81 -13.59 1.66
N VAL A 10 -11.85 -12.32 2.03
CA VAL A 10 -11.49 -11.87 3.37
C VAL A 10 -12.74 -11.76 4.23
N VAL A 11 -12.68 -12.29 5.46
CA VAL A 11 -13.78 -12.24 6.43
C VAL A 11 -13.59 -11.08 7.41
N GLN A 12 -14.67 -10.68 8.07
CA GLN A 12 -14.58 -9.66 9.12
C GLN A 12 -13.66 -10.13 10.25
N GLY A 13 -12.88 -9.20 10.80
CA GLY A 13 -11.92 -9.47 11.86
C GLY A 13 -10.61 -10.04 11.34
N THR A 14 -10.47 -10.20 10.02
CA THR A 14 -9.20 -10.61 9.41
C THR A 14 -8.26 -9.42 9.32
N LYS A 15 -7.00 -9.64 9.74
CA LYS A 15 -5.89 -8.74 9.45
C LYS A 15 -5.49 -8.91 7.99
N VAL A 16 -5.54 -7.83 7.23
CA VAL A 16 -5.15 -7.82 5.82
C VAL A 16 -3.81 -7.11 5.69
N LEU A 17 -2.92 -7.71 4.89
CA LEU A 17 -1.63 -7.14 4.51
C LEU A 17 -1.68 -6.81 3.03
N LEU A 18 -1.61 -5.52 2.69
CA LEU A 18 -1.38 -5.06 1.32
C LEU A 18 0.10 -4.73 1.16
N GLN A 19 0.67 -5.08 0.01
CA GLN A 19 2.06 -4.78 -0.34
C GLN A 19 2.09 -4.05 -1.68
N CYS A 20 2.75 -2.90 -1.68
CA CYS A 20 3.00 -2.07 -2.84
C CYS A 20 4.49 -2.06 -3.16
N ILE A 21 4.86 -2.44 -4.37
CA ILE A 21 6.24 -2.45 -4.85
C ILE A 21 6.40 -1.44 -5.98
N VAL A 22 7.28 -0.46 -5.77
CA VAL A 22 7.64 0.58 -6.74
C VAL A 22 9.08 0.34 -7.18
N TYR A 23 9.32 0.17 -8.47
CA TYR A 23 10.65 -0.04 -9.03
C TYR A 23 11.18 1.23 -9.69
N GLY A 24 12.49 1.43 -9.68
CA GLY A 24 13.18 2.45 -10.48
C GLY A 24 13.13 3.87 -9.93
N ALA A 25 12.67 4.07 -8.68
CA ALA A 25 12.71 5.38 -8.04
C ALA A 25 14.16 5.73 -7.65
N ARG A 26 14.75 6.74 -8.32
CA ARG A 26 16.07 7.31 -8.01
C ARG A 26 15.93 8.85 -8.00
N PRO A 27 16.06 9.56 -6.84
CA PRO A 27 16.28 9.05 -5.48
C PRO A 27 15.07 8.27 -4.93
N ALA A 28 15.22 7.64 -3.76
CA ALA A 28 14.14 6.88 -3.12
C ALA A 28 12.93 7.79 -2.85
N ALA A 29 11.76 7.41 -3.37
CA ALA A 29 10.55 8.21 -3.27
C ALA A 29 9.68 7.82 -2.05
N LYS A 30 8.89 8.77 -1.55
CA LYS A 30 7.92 8.50 -0.48
C LYS A 30 6.66 7.84 -1.06
N VAL A 31 6.20 6.77 -0.41
CA VAL A 31 4.98 6.04 -0.76
C VAL A 31 3.91 6.33 0.29
N THR A 32 2.72 6.72 -0.18
CA THR A 32 1.58 7.09 0.65
C THR A 32 0.36 6.26 0.24
N TRP A 33 -0.43 5.82 1.23
CA TRP A 33 -1.66 5.07 1.04
C TRP A 33 -2.88 5.99 1.01
N TYR A 34 -3.80 5.71 0.09
CA TYR A 34 -5.05 6.44 -0.04
C TYR A 34 -6.24 5.48 0.06
N ASN A 35 -7.27 5.90 0.80
CA ASN A 35 -8.59 5.27 0.79
C ASN A 35 -9.50 6.11 -0.10
N GLY A 36 -9.72 5.66 -1.34
CA GLY A 36 -10.38 6.48 -2.35
C GLY A 36 -9.53 7.71 -2.70
N THR A 37 -9.96 8.90 -2.24
CA THR A 37 -9.25 10.18 -2.45
C THR A 37 -8.53 10.70 -1.21
N GLU A 38 -8.78 10.11 -0.04
CA GLU A 38 -8.24 10.59 1.23
C GLU A 38 -6.96 9.85 1.60
N GLU A 39 -5.96 10.59 2.10
CA GLU A 39 -4.73 10.01 2.63
C GLU A 39 -5.02 9.23 3.91
N MET A 40 -4.56 7.97 3.96
CA MET A 40 -4.72 7.15 5.16
C MET A 40 -3.78 7.68 6.24
N ARG A 41 -4.35 8.06 7.39
CA ARG A 41 -3.59 8.49 8.56
C ARG A 41 -2.98 7.29 9.27
N GLU A 42 -1.77 7.47 9.80
CA GLU A 42 -1.02 6.42 10.52
C GLU A 42 -1.74 5.93 11.80
N ASP A 43 -2.73 6.68 12.29
CA ASP A 43 -3.47 6.35 13.53
C ASP A 43 -4.27 5.04 13.45
N PHE A 44 -4.67 4.62 12.24
CA PHE A 44 -5.58 3.48 12.06
C PHE A 44 -4.96 2.31 11.30
N VAL A 45 -3.74 2.48 10.80
CA VAL A 45 -3.08 1.51 9.95
C VAL A 45 -1.60 1.44 10.27
N SER A 46 -1.05 0.23 10.24
CA SER A 46 0.39 0.06 10.40
C SER A 46 1.04 0.01 9.02
N THR A 47 2.00 0.89 8.77
CA THR A 47 2.75 0.92 7.51
C THR A 47 4.22 0.57 7.73
N ASN A 48 4.80 -0.23 6.84
CA ASN A 48 6.22 -0.55 6.82
C ASN A 48 6.82 -0.23 5.46
N SER A 49 7.96 0.45 5.42
CA SER A 49 8.64 0.88 4.18
C SER A 49 10.06 0.37 4.15
N ALA A 50 10.45 -0.33 3.08
CA ALA A 50 11.81 -0.83 2.87
C ALA A 50 12.30 -0.51 1.46
N VAL A 51 13.56 -0.12 1.33
CA VAL A 51 14.23 0.04 0.02
C VAL A 51 15.16 -1.16 -0.16
N LYS A 52 15.01 -1.88 -1.27
CA LYS A 52 15.85 -3.00 -1.67
C LYS A 52 16.46 -2.75 -3.04
N GLU A 53 17.76 -2.95 -3.18
CA GLU A 53 18.40 -2.99 -4.49
C GLU A 53 18.35 -4.43 -5.01
N ASN A 54 17.82 -4.63 -6.22
CA ASN A 54 17.87 -5.93 -6.89
C ASN A 54 19.17 -6.09 -7.67
N HIS A 55 19.48 -7.32 -8.07
CA HIS A 55 20.68 -7.70 -8.82
C HIS A 55 20.89 -6.88 -10.11
N ASP A 56 19.82 -6.34 -10.70
CA ASP A 56 19.86 -5.43 -11.87
C ASP A 56 20.18 -3.96 -11.51
N ASN A 57 20.75 -3.68 -10.33
CA ASN A 57 20.88 -2.33 -9.76
C ASN A 57 19.56 -1.53 -9.81
N ARG A 58 18.42 -2.21 -9.74
CA ARG A 58 17.10 -1.55 -9.70
C ARG A 58 16.66 -1.41 -8.25
N LEU A 59 16.47 -0.16 -7.83
CA LEU A 59 15.86 0.14 -6.53
C LEU A 59 14.38 -0.26 -6.56
N ALA A 60 13.99 -1.06 -5.59
CA ALA A 60 12.61 -1.44 -5.30
C ALA A 60 12.24 -0.88 -3.94
N ILE A 61 11.19 -0.07 -3.90
CA ILE A 61 10.59 0.43 -2.67
C ILE A 61 9.39 -0.45 -2.37
N ILE A 62 9.44 -1.17 -1.26
CA ILE A 62 8.41 -2.06 -0.77
C ILE A 62 7.70 -1.34 0.36
N ASN A 63 6.41 -1.04 0.19
CA ASN A 63 5.57 -0.46 1.22
C ASN A 63 4.44 -1.43 1.57
N GLN A 64 4.27 -1.73 2.85
CA GLN A 64 3.27 -2.64 3.38
C GLN A 64 2.24 -1.87 4.20
N LEU A 65 0.96 -2.16 4.01
CA LEU A 65 -0.16 -1.63 4.80
C LEU A 65 -0.85 -2.78 5.50
N ILE A 66 -0.94 -2.71 6.82
CA ILE A 66 -1.63 -3.67 7.67
C ILE A 66 -2.83 -2.99 8.30
N PHE A 67 -4.02 -3.57 8.10
CA PHE A 67 -5.26 -3.07 8.70
C PHE A 67 -6.19 -4.23 9.09
N LEU A 68 -7.12 -3.95 10.00
CA LEU A 68 -8.14 -4.90 10.42
C LEU A 68 -9.44 -4.64 9.65
N LEU A 69 -10.05 -5.69 9.09
CA LEU A 69 -11.37 -5.58 8.48
C LEU A 69 -12.45 -5.53 9.57
N ILE A 70 -13.18 -4.43 9.68
CA ILE A 70 -14.28 -4.24 10.64
C ILE A 70 -15.55 -4.03 9.78
N LYS A 71 -16.62 -4.85 9.92
CA LYS A 71 -17.87 -4.79 9.08
C LYS A 71 -18.52 -3.40 9.15
N ARG A 72 -19.44 -2.95 8.27
CA ARG A 72 -20.24 -3.53 7.16
C ARG A 72 -20.23 -2.61 5.92
N SER A 73 -19.47 -1.51 5.98
CA SER A 73 -19.37 -0.50 4.92
C SER A 73 -18.21 -0.79 3.94
N ASP A 74 -17.18 -1.51 4.38
CA ASP A 74 -16.00 -1.86 3.57
C ASP A 74 -16.21 -3.02 2.57
N LEU A 75 -17.28 -3.82 2.74
CA LEU A 75 -17.56 -5.04 1.93
C LEU A 75 -18.71 -4.86 0.92
N ASN A 76 -19.52 -3.81 1.07
CA ASN A 76 -20.63 -3.52 0.15
C ASN A 76 -20.21 -2.58 -0.98
N GLU A 77 -19.08 -1.90 -0.83
CA GLU A 77 -18.33 -1.35 -1.94
C GLU A 77 -17.51 -2.52 -2.50
N LYS A 78 -17.66 -2.82 -3.81
CA LYS A 78 -16.78 -3.77 -4.50
C LYS A 78 -15.35 -3.52 -4.03
N PRO A 79 -14.47 -4.51 -3.84
CA PRO A 79 -13.05 -4.27 -3.50
C PRO A 79 -12.31 -3.37 -4.52
N ASP A 80 -12.97 -2.97 -5.61
CA ASP A 80 -12.71 -1.80 -6.45
C ASP A 80 -12.94 -0.42 -5.79
N ALA A 81 -13.29 -0.36 -4.50
CA ALA A 81 -13.07 0.75 -3.59
C ALA A 81 -11.57 1.01 -3.53
N LYS A 82 -11.05 1.69 -4.55
CA LYS A 82 -9.64 1.80 -4.95
C LYS A 82 -8.75 2.26 -3.80
N ARG A 83 -8.39 1.35 -2.89
CA ARG A 83 -7.24 1.51 -1.99
C ARG A 83 -6.01 1.51 -2.87
N ARG A 84 -5.58 2.72 -3.22
CA ARG A 84 -4.51 2.94 -4.17
C ARG A 84 -3.26 3.29 -3.40
N CYS A 85 -2.23 2.49 -3.59
CA CYS A 85 -0.88 2.98 -3.40
C CYS A 85 -0.58 3.89 -4.59
N SER A 86 -0.76 5.21 -4.50
CA SER A 86 -0.05 6.13 -5.40
C SER A 86 -0.35 7.61 -5.09
N ARG A 87 0.66 8.26 -4.49
CA ARG A 87 1.33 9.35 -5.17
C ARG A 87 2.81 9.26 -4.82
N VAL A 88 3.62 8.73 -5.74
CA VAL A 88 5.07 8.76 -5.63
C VAL A 88 5.48 10.23 -5.71
N ARG A 89 5.63 10.90 -4.56
CA ARG A 89 6.27 12.21 -4.55
C ARG A 89 7.77 11.94 -4.52
N ILE A 90 8.43 12.25 -5.64
CA ILE A 90 9.86 12.49 -5.59
C ILE A 90 10.02 13.73 -4.72
N GLN A 91 10.59 13.55 -3.53
CA GLN A 91 11.02 14.68 -2.74
C GLN A 91 12.27 15.19 -3.44
N PRO A 92 12.24 16.36 -4.11
CA PRO A 92 13.47 16.94 -4.60
C PRO A 92 14.36 17.21 -3.38
N CYS A 93 15.64 16.85 -3.51
CA CYS A 93 16.66 17.29 -2.58
C CYS A 93 16.69 18.83 -2.52
#